data_AF-A0A920RNL2-F1
#
_entry.id   AF-A0A920RNL2-F1
#
_cell.length_a   1.000
_cell.length_b   1.000
_cell.length_c   1.000
_cell.angle_alpha   90.00
_cell.angle_beta   90.00
_cell.angle_gamma   90.00
#
_symmetry.space_group_name_H-M   'P 1'
#
loop_
_entity.id
_entity.type
_entity.pdbx_description
1 polymer ?
#
loop_
_entity_poly.entity_id
_entity_poly.type
_entity_poly.pdbx_seq_one_letter_code
_entity_poly.pdbx_strand_id
1 'polypeptide(L)'
;MSVDADRLVTRREAPEQLETLESSIRAALTTPLDFPPLEQAVIPGDRIVIALDADTPAADRILAAIWDVLALRDVEPDDVLVLQPRSSHPGAPADPRSALTRNVASRISWQIHDPDEAEGGQYLATSSSGERVYLAAELIEADW
;
A
#
# COMPACT_ATOMS: atom_id res chain seq x y z
N MET A 1 -12.46 35.65 -4.44
CA MET A 1 -13.08 35.96 -5.74
C MET A 1 -14.45 35.29 -5.74
N SER A 2 -15.54 36.07 -5.65
CA SER A 2 -16.90 35.52 -5.64
C SER A 2 -17.35 35.35 -7.08
N VAL A 3 -17.75 34.14 -7.48
CA VAL A 3 -18.34 33.89 -8.81
C VAL A 3 -19.84 34.15 -8.70
N ASP A 4 -20.41 34.85 -9.68
CA ASP A 4 -21.84 35.09 -9.80
C ASP A 4 -22.61 33.76 -9.95
N ALA A 5 -23.68 33.58 -9.17
CA ALA A 5 -24.45 32.34 -9.14
C ALA A 5 -25.07 32.00 -10.51
N ASP A 6 -25.45 33.02 -11.28
CA ASP A 6 -26.02 32.85 -12.63
C ASP A 6 -24.95 32.44 -13.67
N ARG A 7 -23.66 32.47 -13.28
CA ARG A 7 -22.52 32.06 -14.12
C ARG A 7 -21.84 30.77 -13.62
N LEU A 8 -22.37 30.16 -12.56
CA LEU A 8 -21.84 28.91 -12.00
C LEU A 8 -22.38 27.72 -12.80
N VAL A 9 -21.53 27.11 -13.64
CA VAL A 9 -21.91 25.94 -14.46
C VAL A 9 -21.88 24.65 -13.65
N THR A 10 -20.95 24.51 -12.71
CA THR A 10 -20.85 23.36 -11.82
C THR A 10 -20.07 23.71 -10.55
N ARG A 11 -20.40 23.05 -9.45
CA ARG A 11 -19.65 23.06 -8.21
C ARG A 11 -19.37 21.62 -7.82
N ARG A 12 -18.09 21.28 -7.62
CA ARG A 12 -17.72 20.01 -6.99
C ARG A 12 -17.54 20.25 -5.51
N GLU A 13 -18.32 19.55 -4.71
CA GLU A 13 -18.13 19.53 -3.27
C GLU A 13 -17.01 18.56 -2.93
N ALA A 14 -16.11 18.99 -2.06
CA ALA A 14 -15.09 18.11 -1.52
C ALA A 14 -15.77 17.01 -0.69
N PRO A 15 -15.17 15.82 -0.60
CA PRO A 15 -15.64 14.81 0.33
C PRO A 15 -15.59 15.33 1.76
N GLU A 16 -16.37 14.70 2.64
CA GLU A 16 -16.34 14.98 4.07
C GLU A 16 -14.91 14.80 4.61
N GLN A 17 -14.48 15.75 5.44
CA GLN A 17 -13.15 15.74 6.01
C GLN A 17 -13.07 14.65 7.10
N LEU A 18 -11.99 13.87 7.07
CA LEU A 18 -11.72 12.89 8.12
C LEU A 18 -11.48 13.61 9.46
N GLU A 19 -12.08 13.09 10.54
CA GLU A 19 -11.81 13.60 11.89
C GLU A 19 -10.35 13.38 12.28
N THR A 20 -9.86 12.13 12.11
CA THR A 20 -8.44 11.80 12.26
C THR A 20 -8.04 10.72 11.25
N LEU A 21 -6.84 10.84 10.68
CA LEU A 21 -6.31 9.84 9.75
C LEU A 21 -6.21 8.45 10.39
N GLU A 22 -5.75 8.39 11.64
CA GLU A 22 -5.52 7.14 12.38
C GLU A 22 -6.81 6.36 12.62
N SER A 23 -7.88 7.03 13.07
CA SER A 23 -9.18 6.37 13.27
C SER A 23 -9.79 5.90 11.95
N SER A 24 -9.62 6.68 10.87
CA SER A 24 -10.11 6.31 9.54
C SER A 24 -9.37 5.11 8.95
N ILE A 25 -8.04 5.03 9.09
CA ILE A 25 -7.26 3.86 8.64
C ILE A 25 -7.72 2.62 9.42
N ARG A 26 -7.82 2.72 10.75
CA ARG A 26 -8.28 1.60 11.59
C ARG A 26 -9.66 1.11 11.16
N ALA A 27 -10.61 2.03 10.97
CA ALA A 27 -11.97 1.70 10.53
C ALA A 27 -11.96 0.97 9.17
N ALA A 28 -11.13 1.42 8.22
CA ALA A 28 -10.99 0.79 6.91
C ALA A 28 -10.42 -0.63 7.00
N LEU A 29 -9.45 -0.87 7.90
CA LEU A 29 -8.86 -2.20 8.10
C LEU A 29 -9.81 -3.17 8.82
N THR A 30 -10.67 -2.67 9.71
CA THR A 30 -11.65 -3.48 10.47
C THR A 30 -12.95 -3.70 9.72
N THR A 31 -13.31 -2.81 8.78
CA THR A 31 -14.56 -2.89 8.02
C THR A 31 -14.29 -2.56 6.55
N PRO A 32 -13.48 -3.38 5.86
CA PRO A 32 -13.18 -3.17 4.46
C PRO A 32 -14.42 -3.43 3.59
N LEU A 33 -14.47 -2.78 2.44
CA LEU A 33 -15.54 -2.97 1.46
C LEU A 33 -15.36 -4.32 0.77
N ASP A 34 -16.40 -5.15 0.77
CA ASP A 34 -16.45 -6.43 0.04
C ASP A 34 -15.39 -7.49 0.40
N PHE A 35 -14.59 -7.24 1.43
CA PHE A 35 -13.56 -8.15 1.94
C PHE A 35 -13.76 -8.42 3.43
N PRO A 36 -13.21 -9.52 3.97
CA PRO A 36 -13.13 -9.71 5.41
C PRO A 36 -12.15 -8.69 6.03
N PRO A 37 -12.28 -8.37 7.33
CA PRO A 37 -11.30 -7.59 8.07
C PRO A 37 -9.88 -8.14 7.89
N LEU A 38 -8.87 -7.26 7.87
CA LEU A 38 -7.47 -7.66 7.63
C LEU A 38 -7.01 -8.77 8.59
N GLU A 39 -7.40 -8.68 9.87
CA GLU A 39 -7.06 -9.66 10.90
C GLU A 39 -7.54 -11.09 10.61
N GLN A 40 -8.56 -11.25 9.75
CA GLN A 40 -9.11 -12.53 9.32
C GLN A 40 -8.49 -13.02 8.00
N ALA A 41 -7.81 -12.14 7.27
CA ALA A 41 -7.21 -12.43 5.97
C ALA A 41 -5.75 -12.93 6.08
N VAL A 42 -5.07 -12.62 7.19
CA VAL A 42 -3.65 -12.95 7.39
C VAL A 42 -3.47 -14.11 8.38
N ILE A 43 -2.51 -14.98 8.08
CA ILE A 43 -2.17 -16.15 8.89
C ILE A 43 -0.69 -16.03 9.32
N PRO A 44 -0.34 -16.37 10.58
CA PRO A 44 1.06 -16.43 10.98
C PRO A 44 1.87 -17.38 10.07
N GLY A 45 2.99 -16.89 9.56
CA GLY A 45 3.87 -17.61 8.64
C GLY A 45 3.59 -17.37 7.16
N ASP A 46 2.56 -16.59 6.81
CA ASP A 46 2.35 -16.12 5.43
C ASP A 46 3.49 -15.19 5.00
N ARG A 47 3.97 -15.35 3.76
CA ARG A 47 4.81 -14.34 3.12
C ARG A 47 3.94 -13.17 2.68
N ILE A 48 4.07 -12.04 3.38
CA ILE A 48 3.25 -10.84 3.18
C ILE A 48 3.98 -9.83 2.31
N VAL A 49 3.37 -9.42 1.20
CA VAL A 49 3.90 -8.37 0.32
C VAL A 49 2.94 -7.20 0.19
N ILE A 50 3.33 -6.06 0.75
CA ILE A 50 2.58 -4.81 0.67
C ILE A 50 3.06 -4.02 -0.55
N ALA A 51 2.31 -4.07 -1.63
CA ALA A 51 2.48 -3.17 -2.77
C ALA A 51 2.10 -1.73 -2.37
N LEU A 52 3.09 -0.85 -2.30
CA LEU A 52 2.93 0.51 -1.81
C LEU A 52 3.43 1.51 -2.85
N ASP A 53 2.51 2.28 -3.45
CA ASP A 53 2.90 3.31 -4.42
C ASP A 53 3.80 4.37 -3.77
N ALA A 54 4.81 4.84 -4.50
CA ALA A 54 5.82 5.80 -4.03
C ALA A 54 5.23 7.15 -3.62
N ASP A 55 4.10 7.56 -4.22
CA ASP A 55 3.47 8.85 -4.00
C ASP A 55 2.28 8.74 -3.01
N THR A 56 2.10 7.58 -2.36
CA THR A 56 1.04 7.35 -1.37
C THR A 56 1.14 8.36 -0.21
N PRO A 57 0.10 9.20 0.02
CA PRO A 57 0.11 10.15 1.13
C PRO A 57 0.10 9.43 2.48
N ALA A 58 0.96 9.90 3.41
CA ALA A 58 1.07 9.33 4.75
C ALA A 58 1.32 7.80 4.75
N ALA A 59 2.09 7.32 3.77
CA ALA A 59 2.50 5.93 3.61
C ALA A 59 3.08 5.32 4.89
N ASP A 60 3.87 6.10 5.62
CA ASP A 60 4.47 5.72 6.90
C ASP A 60 3.42 5.39 7.96
N ARG A 61 2.41 6.24 8.09
CA ARG A 61 1.30 6.05 9.03
C ARG A 61 0.38 4.91 8.63
N ILE A 62 0.13 4.75 7.33
CA ILE A 62 -0.66 3.62 6.81
C ILE A 62 0.06 2.31 7.09
N LEU A 63 1.37 2.22 6.78
CA LEU A 63 2.15 1.01 7.04
C LEU A 63 2.20 0.69 8.54
N ALA A 64 2.37 1.69 9.40
CA ALA A 64 2.35 1.49 10.85
C ALA A 64 1.00 0.92 11.34
N ALA A 65 -0.12 1.43 10.83
CA ALA A 65 -1.44 0.92 11.19
C ALA A 65 -1.71 -0.50 10.66
N ILE A 66 -1.22 -0.83 9.45
CA ILE A 66 -1.26 -2.21 8.93
C ILE A 66 -0.44 -3.12 9.84
N TRP A 67 0.79 -2.71 10.17
CA TRP A 67 1.67 -3.48 11.05
C TRP A 67 1.06 -3.75 12.43
N ASP A 68 0.35 -2.78 13.03
CA ASP A 68 -0.34 -2.99 14.30
C ASP A 68 -1.34 -4.16 14.21
N VAL A 69 -2.03 -4.33 13.08
CA VAL A 69 -2.94 -5.46 12.85
C VAL A 69 -2.16 -6.77 12.63
N LEU A 70 -1.10 -6.74 11.83
CA LEU A 70 -0.27 -7.94 11.58
C LEU A 70 0.37 -8.47 12.86
N ALA A 71 0.91 -7.57 13.69
CA ALA A 71 1.53 -7.91 14.97
C ALA A 71 0.54 -8.56 15.95
N LEU A 72 -0.73 -8.13 15.95
CA LEU A 72 -1.79 -8.76 16.76
C LEU A 72 -2.15 -10.18 16.28
N ARG A 73 -1.72 -10.56 15.07
CA ARG A 73 -1.90 -11.88 14.47
C ARG A 73 -0.61 -12.70 14.50
N ASP A 74 0.37 -12.33 15.33
CA ASP A 74 1.64 -13.03 15.49
C ASP A 74 2.43 -13.19 14.17
N VAL A 75 2.24 -12.27 13.22
CA VAL A 75 3.08 -12.18 12.01
C VAL A 75 4.46 -11.68 12.41
N GLU A 76 5.52 -12.36 11.95
CA GLU A 76 6.88 -11.91 12.18
C GLU A 76 7.25 -10.78 11.22
N PRO A 77 7.96 -9.73 11.67
CA PRO A 77 8.41 -8.65 10.78
C PRO A 77 9.24 -9.13 9.58
N ASP A 78 9.98 -10.23 9.74
CA ASP A 78 10.82 -10.79 8.67
C ASP A 78 10.01 -11.42 7.52
N ASP A 79 8.72 -11.73 7.76
CA ASP A 79 7.81 -12.27 6.76
C ASP A 79 7.15 -11.15 5.92
N VAL A 80 7.40 -9.88 6.25
CA VAL A 80 6.79 -8.71 5.60
C VAL A 80 7.79 -8.02 4.67
N LEU A 81 7.38 -7.84 3.42
CA LEU A 81 8.05 -7.01 2.42
C LEU A 81 7.16 -5.83 2.03
N VAL A 82 7.72 -4.63 2.08
CA VAL A 82 7.16 -3.44 1.41
C VAL A 82 7.80 -3.32 0.03
N LEU A 83 6.99 -3.40 -1.01
CA LEU A 83 7.44 -3.29 -2.40
C LEU A 83 6.89 -2.00 -3.00
N GLN A 84 7.77 -1.08 -3.38
CA GLN A 84 7.37 0.15 -4.09
C GLN A 84 7.82 0.11 -5.54
N PRO A 85 7.05 0.65 -6.50
CA PRO A 85 7.55 0.86 -7.84
C PRO A 85 8.63 1.94 -7.85
N ARG A 86 9.53 1.88 -8.83
CA ARG A 86 10.48 2.95 -9.11
C ARG A 86 9.71 4.26 -9.35
N SER A 87 9.99 5.27 -8.52
CA SER A 87 9.36 6.58 -8.66
C SER A 87 9.81 7.25 -9.96
N SER A 88 8.89 7.96 -10.61
CA SER A 88 9.20 8.85 -11.74
C SER A 88 9.76 10.20 -11.30
N HIS A 89 9.68 10.53 -10.00
CA HIS A 89 10.13 11.80 -9.44
C HIS A 89 11.62 11.74 -9.06
N PRO A 90 12.39 12.82 -9.30
CA PRO A 90 13.80 12.89 -8.91
C PRO A 90 13.92 12.98 -7.38
N GLY A 91 14.56 11.99 -6.78
CA GLY A 91 14.84 11.94 -5.34
C GLY A 91 14.88 10.51 -4.82
N ALA A 92 15.49 10.32 -3.64
CA ALA A 92 15.31 9.06 -2.92
C ALA A 92 13.88 9.02 -2.34
N PRO A 93 13.15 7.90 -2.49
CA PRO A 93 11.83 7.77 -1.87
C PRO A 93 11.96 7.89 -0.35
N ALA A 94 10.94 8.45 0.29
CA ALA A 94 10.87 8.47 1.75
C ALA A 94 10.69 7.04 2.27
N ASP A 95 11.42 6.66 3.33
CA ASP A 95 11.29 5.32 3.91
C ASP A 95 9.89 5.12 4.52
N PRO A 96 9.07 4.22 3.95
CA PRO A 96 7.71 3.99 4.44
C PRO A 96 7.69 3.35 5.83
N ARG A 97 8.81 2.83 6.33
CA ARG A 97 8.90 2.22 7.67
C ARG A 97 9.20 3.24 8.78
N SER A 98 9.32 4.53 8.44
CA SER A 98 9.79 5.56 9.36
C SER A 98 8.90 5.80 10.60
N ALA A 99 7.61 5.45 10.53
CA ALA A 99 6.70 5.52 11.68
C ALA A 99 6.72 4.27 12.58
N LEU A 100 7.41 3.19 12.17
CA LEU A 100 7.53 1.96 12.95
C LEU A 100 8.60 2.08 14.03
N THR A 101 8.52 1.22 15.04
CA THR A 101 9.62 1.10 16.01
C THR A 101 10.89 0.59 15.31
N ARG A 102 12.06 1.03 15.78
CA ARG A 102 13.35 0.66 15.16
C ARG A 102 13.54 -0.84 14.99
N ASN A 103 13.13 -1.64 15.99
CA ASN A 103 13.27 -3.09 15.97
C ASN A 103 12.45 -3.74 14.84
N VAL A 104 11.22 -3.25 14.62
CA VAL A 104 10.35 -3.74 13.55
C VAL A 104 10.85 -3.23 12.20
N ALA A 105 11.12 -1.94 12.08
CA ALA A 105 11.55 -1.32 10.83
C ALA A 105 12.83 -1.96 10.25
N SER A 106 13.74 -2.44 11.11
CA SER A 106 14.97 -3.11 10.68
C SER A 106 14.77 -4.53 10.15
N ARG A 107 13.62 -5.16 10.43
CA ARG A 107 13.31 -6.54 10.04
C ARG A 107 12.34 -6.60 8.86
N ILE A 108 11.38 -5.66 8.80
CA ILE A 108 10.54 -5.50 7.61
C ILE A 108 11.41 -5.10 6.42
N SER A 109 11.38 -5.92 5.37
CA SER A 109 12.13 -5.66 4.14
C SER A 109 11.48 -4.54 3.35
N TRP A 110 12.29 -3.72 2.68
CA TRP A 110 11.82 -2.67 1.77
C TRP A 110 12.62 -2.74 0.47
N GLN A 111 11.91 -2.88 -0.65
CA GLN A 111 12.49 -2.99 -1.97
C GLN A 111 11.81 -2.03 -2.95
N ILE A 112 12.61 -1.54 -3.91
CA ILE A 112 12.14 -0.75 -5.04
C ILE A 112 12.15 -1.64 -6.28
N HIS A 113 11.00 -1.82 -6.90
CA HIS A 113 10.81 -2.60 -8.11
C HIS A 113 11.00 -1.71 -9.36
N ASP A 114 11.93 -2.08 -10.23
CA ASP A 114 12.12 -1.44 -11.54
C ASP A 114 11.68 -2.37 -12.67
N PRO A 115 10.58 -2.09 -13.37
CA PRO A 115 10.10 -2.94 -14.47
C PRO A 115 11.03 -2.94 -15.70
N ASP A 116 11.99 -2.01 -15.78
CA ASP A 116 12.95 -1.93 -16.89
C ASP A 116 14.18 -2.84 -16.67
N GLU A 117 14.36 -3.42 -15.48
CA GLU A 117 15.43 -4.38 -15.22
C GLU A 117 15.15 -5.75 -15.86
N ALA A 118 16.22 -6.48 -16.22
CA ALA A 118 16.09 -7.76 -16.93
C ALA A 118 15.32 -8.83 -16.15
N GLU A 119 15.38 -8.79 -14.82
CA GLU A 119 14.61 -9.63 -13.90
C GLU A 119 13.41 -8.88 -13.28
N GLY A 120 13.10 -7.68 -13.78
CA GLY A 120 12.09 -6.75 -13.29
C GLY A 120 10.64 -7.17 -13.54
N GLY A 121 10.38 -8.45 -13.82
CA GLY A 121 9.02 -8.96 -13.95
C GLY A 121 8.94 -10.41 -14.41
N GLN A 122 8.05 -11.16 -13.78
CA GLN A 122 7.68 -12.51 -14.17
C GLN A 122 6.29 -12.51 -14.82
N TYR A 123 6.10 -13.40 -15.81
CA TYR A 123 4.82 -13.53 -16.50
C TYR A 123 3.76 -14.09 -15.56
N LEU A 124 2.68 -13.33 -15.34
CA LEU A 124 1.53 -13.77 -14.57
C LEU A 124 0.45 -14.36 -15.48
N ALA A 125 0.00 -13.58 -16.47
CA ALA A 125 -1.15 -13.91 -17.29
C ALA A 125 -1.17 -13.12 -18.60
N THR A 126 -2.14 -13.41 -19.46
CA THR A 126 -2.48 -12.59 -20.63
C THR A 126 -3.82 -11.92 -20.36
N SER A 127 -3.90 -10.60 -20.61
CA SER A 127 -5.12 -9.81 -20.47
C SER A 127 -6.21 -10.26 -21.45
N SER A 128 -7.44 -9.78 -21.25
CA SER A 128 -8.54 -10.00 -22.20
C SER A 128 -8.31 -9.35 -23.57
N SER A 129 -7.44 -8.33 -23.65
CA SER A 129 -6.98 -7.69 -24.90
C SER A 129 -5.86 -8.46 -25.60
N GLY A 130 -5.31 -9.52 -24.99
CA GLY A 130 -4.20 -10.31 -25.55
C GLY A 130 -2.80 -9.80 -25.18
N GLU A 131 -2.69 -8.85 -24.25
CA GLU A 131 -1.43 -8.29 -23.78
C GLU A 131 -0.87 -9.13 -22.64
N ARG A 132 0.45 -9.35 -22.63
CA ARG A 132 1.08 -10.10 -21.54
C ARG A 132 1.23 -9.21 -20.32
N VAL A 133 0.81 -9.72 -19.16
CA VAL A 133 0.91 -9.07 -17.86
C VAL A 133 2.09 -9.67 -17.11
N TYR A 134 3.01 -8.79 -16.70
CA TYR A 134 4.18 -9.13 -15.90
C TYR A 134 4.11 -8.38 -14.57
N LEU A 135 4.47 -9.05 -13.48
CA LEU A 135 4.55 -8.46 -12.13
C LEU A 135 5.86 -8.86 -11.45
N ALA A 136 6.23 -8.16 -10.39
CA ALA A 136 7.33 -8.54 -9.52
C ALA A 136 7.17 -9.98 -9.01
N ALA A 137 8.27 -10.73 -8.95
CA ALA A 137 8.26 -12.13 -8.49
C ALA A 137 7.71 -12.23 -7.06
N GLU A 138 8.07 -11.26 -6.22
CA GLU A 138 7.66 -11.18 -4.83
C GLU A 138 6.14 -11.10 -4.69
N LEU A 139 5.45 -10.39 -5.58
CA LEU A 139 3.98 -10.30 -5.58
C LEU A 139 3.32 -11.61 -6.05
N ILE A 140 3.94 -12.34 -6.97
CA ILE A 140 3.40 -13.60 -7.48
C ILE A 140 3.57 -14.72 -6.43
N GLU A 141 4.67 -14.68 -5.69
CA GLU A 141 5.03 -15.66 -4.68
C GLU A 141 4.50 -15.34 -3.28
N ALA A 142 3.81 -14.21 -3.10
CA ALA A 142 3.20 -13.83 -1.84
C ALA A 142 2.02 -14.76 -1.50
N ASP A 143 1.87 -15.07 -0.22
CA ASP A 143 0.67 -15.72 0.30
C ASP A 143 -0.44 -14.67 0.54
N TRP A 144 -0.05 -13.42 0.84
CA TRP A 144 -0.94 -12.28 1.04
C TRP A 144 -0.35 -10.96 0.53
#